data_AF-A0A8S3JC67-F1
#
_entry.id   AF-A0A8S3JC67-F1
#
_cell.length_a   1.000
_cell.length_b   1.000
_cell.length_c   1.000
_cell.angle_alpha   90.00
_cell.angle_beta   90.00
_cell.angle_gamma   90.00
#
_symmetry.space_group_name_H-M   'P 1'
#
loop_
_entity.id
_entity.type
_entity.pdbx_description
1 polymer ?
#
loop_
_entity_poly.entity_id
_entity_poly.type
_entity_poly.pdbx_seq_one_letter_code
_entity_poly.pdbx_strand_id
1 'polypeptide(L)'
;MITIDDKFKCVKNYPILSQNHFRSSWALESYNGGPVGYTFVPTIDADFIPYDPEQMLIKGDFKKCPILLGVNKDEGSYFNVYVPYGNLSIDSSPYVDYKTFKHALKEYFRYIPTYPTERAPMLLESILQTYTRWHDYNNTVQNAIQLSLAVGDYHFTCPTVFLADIYAQENLPLYFYHFTLRSSTSPWHEWMGVLH
;
A
#
# COMPACT_ATOMS: atom_id res chain seq x y z
N MET A 1 20.51 25.63 -18.87
CA MET A 1 19.90 24.72 -17.88
C MET A 1 18.50 25.23 -17.60
N ILE A 2 17.50 24.34 -17.53
CA ILE A 2 16.11 24.69 -17.21
C ILE A 2 16.00 24.84 -15.68
N THR A 3 15.52 25.98 -15.18
CA THR A 3 15.37 26.23 -13.73
C THR A 3 14.08 25.60 -13.17
N ILE A 4 13.95 25.56 -11.83
CA ILE A 4 12.68 25.16 -11.18
C ILE A 4 11.55 26.12 -11.57
N ASP A 5 11.82 27.42 -11.63
CA ASP A 5 10.84 28.41 -12.05
C ASP A 5 10.39 28.20 -13.50
N ASP A 6 11.31 27.83 -14.40
CA ASP A 6 10.98 27.51 -15.78
C ASP A 6 10.09 26.26 -15.86
N LYS A 7 10.39 25.23 -15.06
CA LYS A 7 9.55 24.02 -14.94
C LYS A 7 8.17 24.38 -14.40
N PHE A 8 8.10 25.19 -13.36
CA PHE A 8 6.83 25.61 -12.75
C PHE A 8 6.00 26.44 -13.73
N LYS A 9 6.61 27.40 -14.42
CA LYS A 9 5.95 28.19 -15.47
C LYS A 9 5.49 27.30 -16.62
N CYS A 10 6.27 26.28 -17.00
CA CYS A 10 5.87 25.31 -18.01
C CYS A 10 4.62 24.55 -17.57
N VAL A 11 4.64 23.89 -16.41
CA VAL A 11 3.50 23.13 -15.87
C VAL A 11 2.27 24.01 -15.70
N LYS A 12 2.42 25.23 -15.18
CA LYS A 12 1.32 26.19 -15.00
C LYS A 12 0.62 26.56 -16.31
N ASN A 13 1.38 26.66 -17.40
CA ASN A 13 0.86 27.02 -18.71
C ASN A 13 0.61 25.80 -19.61
N TYR A 14 0.83 24.58 -19.09
CA TYR A 14 0.62 23.36 -19.85
C TYR A 14 -0.88 23.10 -19.97
N PRO A 15 -1.46 23.18 -21.18
CA PRO A 15 -2.90 23.04 -21.34
C PRO A 15 -3.33 21.60 -21.01
N ILE A 16 -4.39 21.44 -20.20
CA ILE A 16 -5.02 20.12 -19.99
C ILE A 16 -5.80 19.78 -21.27
N LEU A 17 -5.10 19.22 -22.26
CA LEU A 17 -5.61 19.04 -23.62
C LEU A 17 -6.66 17.91 -23.76
N SER A 18 -6.73 16.95 -22.84
CA SER A 18 -7.77 15.89 -22.82
C SER A 18 -7.72 15.03 -21.54
N GLN A 19 -8.71 14.16 -21.32
CA GLN A 19 -8.68 13.14 -20.25
C GLN A 19 -7.46 12.19 -20.35
N ASN A 20 -6.87 12.01 -21.54
CA ASN A 20 -5.67 11.18 -21.72
C ASN A 20 -4.40 11.83 -21.16
N HIS A 21 -4.45 13.10 -20.77
CA HIS A 21 -3.34 13.84 -20.18
C HIS A 21 -2.89 13.25 -18.83
N PHE A 22 -3.79 12.60 -18.09
CA PHE A 22 -3.46 11.92 -16.84
C PHE A 22 -2.80 10.55 -17.06
N ARG A 23 -2.83 9.98 -18.27
CA ARG A 23 -2.19 8.66 -18.52
C ARG A 23 -0.68 8.68 -18.26
N SER A 24 -0.02 9.83 -18.43
CA SER A 24 1.40 9.96 -18.10
C SER A 24 1.67 10.01 -16.59
N SER A 25 0.72 10.45 -15.76
CA SER A 25 0.89 10.38 -14.30
C SER A 25 0.78 8.94 -13.82
N TRP A 26 -0.20 8.17 -14.31
CA TRP A 26 -0.31 6.73 -14.00
C TRP A 26 0.96 5.93 -14.31
N ALA A 27 1.60 6.19 -15.45
CA ALA A 27 2.86 5.54 -15.82
C ALA A 27 4.03 5.89 -14.87
N LEU A 28 4.00 7.07 -14.24
CA LEU A 28 4.98 7.49 -13.21
C LEU A 28 4.60 6.98 -11.81
N GLU A 29 3.30 6.82 -11.53
CA GLU A 29 2.73 6.39 -10.25
C GLU A 29 2.97 4.89 -9.99
N SER A 30 2.63 4.03 -10.95
CA SER A 30 2.54 2.58 -10.71
C SER A 30 3.86 1.81 -10.83
N TYR A 31 4.90 2.37 -11.46
CA TYR A 31 6.08 1.57 -11.85
C TYR A 31 7.19 1.49 -10.80
N ASN A 32 7.18 2.39 -9.81
CA ASN A 32 8.25 2.43 -8.83
C ASN A 32 7.81 1.97 -7.43
N GLY A 33 6.61 2.32 -6.94
CA GLY A 33 6.22 2.08 -5.54
C GLY A 33 5.44 0.81 -5.22
N GLY A 34 5.27 -0.12 -6.17
CA GLY A 34 4.35 -1.25 -6.02
C GLY A 34 2.87 -0.85 -6.24
N PRO A 35 1.90 -1.70 -5.86
CA PRO A 35 0.48 -1.52 -6.20
C PRO A 35 -0.19 -0.39 -5.40
N VAL A 36 0.48 0.15 -4.39
CA VAL A 36 0.03 1.28 -3.54
C VAL A 36 1.05 2.42 -3.60
N GLY A 37 1.62 2.66 -4.79
CA GLY A 37 2.51 3.79 -5.07
C GLY A 37 1.76 4.95 -5.73
N TYR A 38 1.81 6.14 -5.11
CA TYR A 38 1.20 7.36 -5.64
C TYR A 38 2.24 8.49 -5.75
N THR A 39 2.19 9.28 -6.82
CA THR A 39 3.20 10.30 -7.12
C THR A 39 2.99 11.60 -6.37
N PHE A 40 1.74 12.02 -6.18
CA PHE A 40 1.41 13.28 -5.50
C PHE A 40 0.67 12.97 -4.21
N VAL A 41 1.44 12.91 -3.11
CA VAL A 41 0.97 12.62 -1.76
C VAL A 41 1.36 13.75 -0.81
N PRO A 42 0.78 13.83 0.41
CA PRO A 42 1.22 14.82 1.40
C PRO A 42 2.73 14.77 1.63
N THR A 43 3.35 15.94 1.83
CA THR A 43 4.80 16.08 2.04
C THR A 43 5.08 16.95 3.26
N ILE A 44 6.26 16.79 3.85
CA ILE A 44 6.72 17.61 4.96
C ILE A 44 7.06 19.00 4.41
N ASP A 45 6.19 19.98 4.68
CA ASP A 45 6.27 21.34 4.14
C ASP A 45 6.69 22.38 5.21
N ALA A 46 6.84 21.95 6.46
CA ALA A 46 7.11 22.81 7.62
C ALA A 46 6.00 23.84 7.91
N ASP A 47 4.79 23.64 7.36
CA ASP A 47 3.60 24.46 7.60
C ASP A 47 2.43 23.57 8.05
N PHE A 48 1.81 22.83 7.13
CA PHE A 48 0.74 21.89 7.46
C PHE A 48 1.28 20.62 8.13
N ILE A 49 2.35 20.04 7.58
CA ILE A 49 3.10 18.92 8.17
C ILE A 49 4.44 19.48 8.65
N PRO A 50 4.56 19.84 9.95
CA PRO A 50 5.69 20.60 10.46
C PRO A 50 7.01 19.82 10.41
N TYR A 51 6.96 18.50 10.64
CA TYR A 51 8.09 17.59 10.57
C TYR A 51 7.60 16.14 10.39
N ASP A 52 8.51 15.16 10.43
CA ASP A 52 8.21 13.74 10.25
C ASP A 52 6.99 13.25 11.07
N PRO A 53 5.90 12.78 10.42
CA PRO A 53 4.66 12.39 11.10
C PRO A 53 4.83 11.21 12.07
N GLU A 54 5.72 10.27 11.79
CA GLU A 54 5.98 9.14 12.70
C GLU A 54 6.62 9.65 13.99
N GLN A 55 7.56 10.59 13.89
CA GLN A 55 8.12 11.28 15.06
C GLN A 55 7.07 12.12 15.80
N MET A 56 6.14 12.77 15.10
CA MET A 56 5.03 13.49 15.74
C MET A 56 4.18 12.54 16.59
N LEU A 57 3.84 11.37 16.06
CA LEU A 57 3.09 10.35 16.79
C LEU A 57 3.87 9.84 18.01
N ILE A 58 5.14 9.47 17.84
CA ILE A 58 5.99 8.94 18.92
C ILE A 58 6.18 9.97 20.05
N LYS A 59 6.30 11.26 19.74
CA LYS A 59 6.47 12.33 20.73
C LYS A 59 5.18 12.79 21.38
N GLY A 60 4.03 12.31 20.88
CA GLY A 60 2.73 12.76 21.35
C GLY A 60 2.28 14.10 20.78
N ASP A 61 2.94 14.61 19.74
CA ASP A 61 2.67 15.90 19.08
C ASP A 61 1.50 15.80 18.08
N PHE A 62 0.35 15.38 18.60
CA PHE A 62 -0.90 15.25 17.86
C PHE A 62 -2.08 15.59 18.75
N LYS A 63 -3.24 15.83 18.14
CA LYS A 63 -4.47 16.11 18.88
C LYS A 63 -4.91 14.90 19.70
N LYS A 64 -4.99 15.06 21.01
CA LYS A 64 -5.50 14.05 21.94
C LYS A 64 -7.04 14.10 21.96
N CYS A 65 -7.69 13.15 21.32
CA CYS A 65 -9.15 12.99 21.35
C CYS A 65 -9.55 11.52 21.13
N PRO A 66 -10.76 11.08 21.52
CA PRO A 66 -11.23 9.74 21.22
C PRO A 66 -11.19 9.44 19.72
N ILE A 67 -10.75 8.23 19.35
CA ILE A 67 -10.75 7.78 17.94
C ILE A 67 -11.42 6.42 17.77
N LEU A 68 -12.02 6.22 16.60
CA LEU A 68 -12.48 4.94 16.08
C LEU A 68 -11.70 4.67 14.80
N LEU A 69 -11.04 3.52 14.74
CA LEU A 69 -10.27 3.07 13.58
C LEU A 69 -10.47 1.57 13.38
N GLY A 70 -10.04 1.05 12.25
CA GLY A 70 -10.11 -0.37 11.98
C GLY A 70 -9.68 -0.69 10.57
N VAL A 71 -9.73 -1.97 10.26
CA VAL A 71 -9.22 -2.56 9.01
C VAL A 71 -10.21 -3.60 8.51
N ASN A 72 -10.22 -3.80 7.20
CA ASN A 72 -10.89 -4.93 6.57
C ASN A 72 -9.95 -6.15 6.59
N LYS A 73 -10.54 -7.34 6.47
CA LYS A 73 -9.77 -8.60 6.50
C LYS A 73 -8.75 -8.73 5.36
N ASP A 74 -9.09 -8.23 4.16
CA ASP A 74 -8.34 -8.49 2.92
C ASP A 74 -8.00 -7.19 2.18
N GLU A 75 -7.35 -6.23 2.86
CA GLU A 75 -7.02 -4.87 2.38
C GLU A 75 -6.24 -4.83 1.05
N GLY A 76 -5.32 -5.78 0.82
CA GLY A 76 -4.39 -5.70 -0.32
C GLY A 76 -4.92 -6.26 -1.63
N SER A 77 -6.02 -7.03 -1.62
CA SER A 77 -6.48 -7.78 -2.81
C SER A 77 -6.93 -6.85 -3.94
N TYR A 78 -7.57 -5.73 -3.60
CA TYR A 78 -8.03 -4.72 -4.55
C TYR A 78 -6.88 -4.13 -5.38
N PHE A 79 -5.77 -3.78 -4.73
CA PHE A 79 -4.65 -3.10 -5.40
C PHE A 79 -3.87 -4.03 -6.33
N ASN A 80 -3.78 -5.32 -5.96
CA ASN A 80 -3.03 -6.33 -6.70
C ASN A 80 -3.53 -6.59 -8.13
N VAL A 81 -4.82 -6.38 -8.41
CA VAL A 81 -5.38 -6.59 -9.76
C VAL A 81 -5.05 -5.47 -10.74
N TYR A 82 -4.65 -4.29 -10.25
CA TYR A 82 -4.29 -3.13 -11.09
C TYR A 82 -2.81 -3.08 -11.46
N VAL A 83 -1.93 -3.77 -10.72
CA VAL A 83 -0.50 -3.92 -11.04
C VAL A 83 -0.11 -5.41 -11.01
N PRO A 84 -0.76 -6.29 -11.79
CA PRO A 84 -0.71 -7.72 -11.53
C PRO A 84 0.62 -8.36 -11.92
N TYR A 85 1.17 -9.18 -11.02
CA TYR A 85 2.15 -10.20 -11.34
C TYR A 85 1.48 -11.58 -11.34
N GLY A 86 1.39 -12.21 -12.50
CA GLY A 86 0.62 -13.44 -12.71
C GLY A 86 -0.81 -13.15 -13.15
N ASN A 87 -1.72 -14.11 -12.96
CA ASN A 87 -3.13 -13.94 -13.28
C ASN A 87 -3.90 -13.55 -12.01
N LEU A 88 -3.94 -12.26 -11.71
CA LEU A 88 -4.74 -11.69 -10.62
C LEU A 88 -5.96 -11.03 -11.26
N SER A 89 -7.10 -11.72 -11.21
CA SER A 89 -8.31 -11.38 -11.96
C SER A 89 -9.44 -11.02 -11.01
N ILE A 90 -10.28 -10.07 -11.43
CA ILE A 90 -11.47 -9.66 -10.70
C ILE A 90 -12.62 -10.67 -10.87
N ASP A 91 -12.59 -11.48 -11.93
CA ASP A 91 -13.71 -12.35 -12.35
C ASP A 91 -13.38 -13.86 -12.28
N SER A 92 -12.15 -14.24 -11.95
CA SER A 92 -11.72 -15.65 -11.95
C SER A 92 -10.76 -15.96 -10.80
N SER A 93 -10.61 -17.24 -10.48
CA SER A 93 -9.59 -17.73 -9.56
C SER A 93 -8.20 -17.24 -9.95
N PRO A 94 -7.36 -16.84 -8.97
CA PRO A 94 -6.06 -16.27 -9.25
C PRO A 94 -5.06 -17.38 -9.54
N TYR A 95 -4.01 -17.05 -10.29
CA TYR A 95 -2.88 -17.94 -10.52
C TYR A 95 -1.57 -17.19 -10.34
N VAL A 96 -0.87 -17.49 -9.25
CA VAL A 96 0.47 -16.96 -8.94
C VAL A 96 1.38 -18.12 -8.55
N ASP A 97 2.23 -18.60 -9.47
CA ASP A 97 3.24 -19.61 -9.11
C ASP A 97 4.30 -19.02 -8.17
N TYR A 98 5.08 -19.88 -7.51
CA TYR A 98 6.06 -19.42 -6.51
C TYR A 98 7.12 -18.48 -7.11
N LYS A 99 7.51 -18.70 -8.37
CA LYS A 99 8.48 -17.82 -9.06
C LYS A 99 7.90 -16.42 -9.23
N THR A 100 6.65 -16.32 -9.65
CA THR A 100 5.91 -15.08 -9.83
C THR A 100 5.67 -14.41 -8.49
N PHE A 101 5.29 -15.16 -7.45
CA PHE A 101 5.12 -14.66 -6.09
C PHE A 101 6.39 -13.97 -5.57
N LYS A 102 7.55 -14.63 -5.69
CA LYS A 102 8.84 -14.05 -5.30
C LYS A 102 9.17 -12.79 -6.08
N HIS A 103 8.90 -12.80 -7.39
CA HIS A 103 9.12 -11.63 -8.22
C HIS A 103 8.20 -10.47 -7.82
N ALA A 104 6.92 -10.74 -7.56
CA ALA A 104 5.96 -9.75 -7.10
C ALA A 104 6.40 -9.08 -5.79
N LEU A 105 6.76 -9.87 -4.78
CA LEU A 105 7.28 -9.32 -3.51
C LEU A 105 8.56 -8.50 -3.72
N LYS A 106 9.45 -8.94 -4.63
CA LYS A 106 10.65 -8.18 -4.99
C LYS A 106 10.30 -6.83 -5.61
N GLU A 107 9.30 -6.73 -6.46
CA GLU A 107 8.98 -5.50 -7.15
C GLU A 107 8.10 -4.58 -6.30
N TYR A 108 7.06 -5.12 -5.66
CA TYR A 108 6.13 -4.36 -4.82
C TYR A 108 6.81 -3.67 -3.64
N PHE A 109 7.78 -4.33 -3.01
CA PHE A 109 8.45 -3.81 -1.83
C PHE A 109 9.82 -3.21 -2.14
N ARG A 110 10.08 -2.79 -3.40
CA ARG A 110 11.43 -2.35 -3.82
C ARG A 110 11.96 -1.20 -2.97
N TYR A 111 11.10 -0.26 -2.63
CA TYR A 111 11.46 0.94 -1.88
C TYR A 111 10.90 0.91 -0.46
N ILE A 112 11.69 0.40 0.48
CA ILE A 112 11.41 0.40 1.91
C ILE A 112 12.63 1.01 2.62
N PRO A 113 12.46 1.98 3.54
CA PRO A 113 11.18 2.43 4.13
C PRO A 113 10.42 3.47 3.28
N THR A 114 11.08 4.14 2.34
CA THR A 114 10.43 5.18 1.52
C THR A 114 11.13 5.33 0.17
N TYR A 115 10.36 5.61 -0.88
CA TYR A 115 10.90 5.93 -2.21
C TYR A 115 11.76 7.21 -2.17
N PRO A 116 12.89 7.28 -2.89
CA PRO A 116 13.47 6.28 -3.80
C PRO A 116 14.51 5.36 -3.13
N THR A 117 14.53 5.25 -1.80
CA THR A 117 15.49 4.42 -1.08
C THR A 117 15.15 2.94 -1.27
N GLU A 118 16.02 2.21 -1.98
CA GLU A 118 15.85 0.77 -2.15
C GLU A 118 16.03 0.02 -0.83
N ARG A 119 15.22 -1.02 -0.63
CA ARG A 119 15.31 -1.89 0.55
C ARG A 119 16.67 -2.59 0.64
N ALA A 120 17.09 -2.89 1.86
CA ALA A 120 18.21 -3.80 2.09
C ALA A 120 17.84 -5.24 1.63
N PRO A 121 18.80 -6.05 1.11
CA PRO A 121 18.53 -7.42 0.67
C PRO A 121 17.89 -8.31 1.74
N MET A 122 18.30 -8.17 3.01
CA MET A 122 17.77 -8.95 4.12
C MET A 122 16.28 -8.71 4.37
N LEU A 123 15.76 -7.51 4.03
CA LEU A 123 14.32 -7.23 4.17
C LEU A 123 13.50 -8.08 3.20
N LEU A 124 13.99 -8.31 1.97
CA LEU A 124 13.28 -9.17 1.02
C LEU A 124 13.19 -10.61 1.54
N GLU A 125 14.30 -11.14 2.05
CA GLU A 125 14.34 -12.49 2.61
C GLU A 125 13.41 -12.62 3.82
N SER A 126 13.33 -11.58 4.67
CA SER A 126 12.38 -11.55 5.78
C SER A 126 10.92 -11.55 5.29
N ILE A 127 10.58 -10.74 4.28
CA ILE A 127 9.23 -10.70 3.71
C ILE A 127 8.88 -12.06 3.10
N LEU A 128 9.80 -12.65 2.34
CA LEU A 128 9.65 -13.99 1.77
C LEU A 128 9.43 -15.04 2.86
N GLN A 129 10.22 -15.00 3.93
CA GLN A 129 10.12 -15.93 5.04
C GLN A 129 8.75 -15.84 5.74
N THR A 130 8.26 -14.62 5.95
CA THR A 130 6.98 -14.36 6.62
C THR A 130 5.78 -14.77 5.78
N TYR A 131 5.75 -14.39 4.50
CA TYR A 131 4.55 -14.55 3.67
C TYR A 131 4.54 -15.82 2.82
N THR A 132 5.66 -16.53 2.67
CA THR A 132 5.65 -17.83 1.99
C THR A 132 5.00 -18.89 2.88
N ARG A 133 3.98 -19.57 2.36
CA ARG A 133 3.45 -20.79 2.98
C ARG A 133 4.36 -21.98 2.67
N TRP A 134 5.41 -22.17 3.46
CA TRP A 134 6.47 -23.16 3.19
C TRP A 134 5.99 -24.60 3.03
N HIS A 135 4.92 -25.01 3.73
CA HIS A 135 4.33 -26.34 3.61
C HIS A 135 3.53 -26.55 2.32
N ASP A 136 3.18 -25.48 1.62
CA ASP A 136 2.31 -25.50 0.43
C ASP A 136 2.70 -24.40 -0.58
N TYR A 137 4.00 -24.17 -0.78
CA TYR A 137 4.49 -23.02 -1.55
C TYR A 137 4.17 -23.09 -3.06
N ASN A 138 3.79 -24.27 -3.56
CA ASN A 138 3.37 -24.48 -4.94
C ASN A 138 1.87 -24.16 -5.17
N ASN A 139 1.11 -23.87 -4.11
CA ASN A 139 -0.31 -23.53 -4.23
C ASN A 139 -0.49 -22.12 -4.79
N THR A 140 -0.95 -22.06 -6.04
CA THR A 140 -1.01 -20.83 -6.82
C THR A 140 -2.06 -19.83 -6.32
N VAL A 141 -3.16 -20.32 -5.76
CA VAL A 141 -4.20 -19.49 -5.16
C VAL A 141 -3.73 -18.93 -3.82
N GLN A 142 -3.10 -19.77 -2.99
CA GLN A 142 -2.57 -19.33 -1.71
C GLN A 142 -1.45 -18.32 -1.86
N ASN A 143 -0.58 -18.46 -2.85
CA ASN A 143 0.44 -17.45 -3.15
C ASN A 143 -0.20 -16.08 -3.50
N ALA A 144 -1.31 -16.05 -4.23
CA ALA A 144 -2.04 -14.81 -4.52
C ALA A 144 -2.64 -14.18 -3.26
N ILE A 145 -3.21 -15.00 -2.36
CA ILE A 145 -3.75 -14.56 -1.07
C ILE A 145 -2.62 -14.01 -0.19
N GLN A 146 -1.50 -14.73 -0.06
CA GLN A 146 -0.35 -14.30 0.73
C GLN A 146 0.28 -13.00 0.19
N LEU A 147 0.31 -12.82 -1.12
CA LEU A 147 0.75 -11.57 -1.74
C LEU A 147 -0.18 -10.40 -1.36
N SER A 148 -1.49 -10.66 -1.32
CA SER A 148 -2.49 -9.67 -0.92
C SER A 148 -2.40 -9.34 0.58
N LEU A 149 -2.11 -10.33 1.42
CA LEU A 149 -1.83 -10.10 2.84
C LEU A 149 -0.58 -9.25 3.03
N ALA A 150 0.53 -9.52 2.32
CA ALA A 150 1.74 -8.70 2.43
C ALA A 150 1.49 -7.23 2.08
N VAL A 151 0.75 -6.98 1.00
CA VAL A 151 0.38 -5.62 0.58
C VAL A 151 -0.56 -4.96 1.59
N GLY A 152 -1.60 -5.68 2.03
CA GLY A 152 -2.57 -5.18 3.02
C GLY A 152 -1.92 -4.84 4.35
N ASP A 153 -1.07 -5.73 4.85
CA ASP A 153 -0.37 -5.55 6.12
C ASP A 153 0.55 -4.34 6.09
N TYR A 154 1.40 -4.23 5.07
CA TYR A 154 2.38 -3.15 4.99
C TYR A 154 1.73 -1.77 4.78
N HIS A 155 0.71 -1.67 3.94
CA HIS A 155 0.14 -0.38 3.55
C HIS A 155 -1.05 0.08 4.41
N PHE A 156 -1.77 -0.84 5.06
CA PHE A 156 -3.01 -0.53 5.78
C PHE A 156 -2.99 -1.10 7.19
N THR A 157 -2.92 -2.42 7.35
CA THR A 157 -3.15 -3.05 8.66
C THR A 157 -2.13 -2.63 9.71
N CYS A 158 -0.84 -2.80 9.43
CA CYS A 158 0.21 -2.52 10.40
C CYS A 158 0.32 -1.03 10.74
N PRO A 159 0.26 -0.06 9.79
CA PRO A 159 0.20 1.36 10.12
C PRO A 159 -1.01 1.74 10.98
N THR A 160 -2.19 1.16 10.71
CA THR A 160 -3.40 1.41 11.50
C THR A 160 -3.28 0.83 12.92
N VAL A 161 -2.70 -0.37 13.07
CA VAL A 161 -2.38 -0.95 14.38
C VAL A 161 -1.32 -0.13 15.12
N PHE A 162 -0.29 0.36 14.44
CA PHE A 162 0.73 1.22 15.04
C PHE A 162 0.13 2.49 15.65
N LEU A 163 -0.80 3.15 14.94
CA LEU A 163 -1.52 4.31 15.50
C LEU A 163 -2.38 3.92 16.72
N ALA A 164 -3.03 2.75 16.68
CA ALA A 164 -3.78 2.22 17.81
C ALA A 164 -2.87 2.01 19.04
N ASP A 165 -1.69 1.45 18.84
CA ASP A 165 -0.71 1.17 19.89
C ASP A 165 -0.20 2.48 20.54
N ILE A 166 0.08 3.51 19.74
CA ILE A 166 0.44 4.84 20.26
C ILE A 166 -0.68 5.40 21.15
N TYR A 167 -1.94 5.30 20.71
CA TYR A 167 -3.08 5.75 21.52
C TYR A 167 -3.24 4.95 22.82
N ALA A 168 -3.01 3.63 22.76
CA ALA A 168 -3.09 2.75 23.91
C ALA A 168 -1.99 3.09 24.95
N GLN A 169 -0.75 3.32 24.49
CA GLN A 169 0.38 3.68 25.35
C GLN A 169 0.18 5.03 26.07
N GLU A 170 -0.51 5.96 25.41
CA GLU A 170 -0.85 7.29 25.95
C GLU A 170 -2.13 7.29 26.81
N ASN A 171 -2.75 6.12 27.05
CA ASN A 171 -4.04 5.97 27.75
C ASN A 171 -5.17 6.83 27.14
N LEU A 172 -5.18 7.00 25.82
CA LEU A 172 -6.22 7.73 25.10
C LEU A 172 -7.41 6.82 24.75
N PRO A 173 -8.65 7.34 24.74
CA PRO A 173 -9.81 6.55 24.32
C PRO A 173 -9.68 6.11 22.85
N LEU A 174 -9.69 4.81 22.60
CA LEU A 174 -9.65 4.23 21.26
C LEU A 174 -10.62 3.07 21.13
N TYR A 175 -11.18 2.91 19.94
CA TYR A 175 -11.99 1.77 19.54
C TYR A 175 -11.43 1.23 18.23
N PHE A 176 -11.11 -0.07 18.22
CA PHE A 176 -10.56 -0.73 17.03
C PHE A 176 -11.54 -1.78 16.53
N TYR A 177 -11.86 -1.76 15.23
CA TYR A 177 -12.65 -2.80 14.58
C TYR A 177 -11.84 -3.62 13.57
N HIS A 178 -12.22 -4.88 13.38
CA HIS A 178 -11.77 -5.71 12.29
C HIS A 178 -12.99 -6.18 11.51
N PHE A 179 -13.16 -5.64 10.32
CA PHE A 179 -14.32 -5.90 9.48
C PHE A 179 -14.10 -7.15 8.62
N THR A 180 -14.94 -8.16 8.84
CA THR A 180 -14.76 -9.52 8.30
C THR A 180 -15.94 -10.01 7.47
N LEU A 181 -16.94 -9.15 7.23
CA LEU A 181 -18.14 -9.52 6.48
C LEU A 181 -17.97 -9.14 5.00
N ARG A 182 -17.90 -10.15 4.13
CA ARG A 182 -17.95 -9.93 2.68
C ARG A 182 -19.39 -9.63 2.24
N SER A 183 -19.58 -8.58 1.44
CA SER A 183 -20.89 -8.28 0.84
C SER A 183 -21.38 -9.44 -0.02
N SER A 184 -22.63 -9.87 0.20
CA SER A 184 -23.30 -10.92 -0.58
C SER A 184 -23.58 -10.53 -2.04
N THR A 185 -23.48 -9.24 -2.36
CA THR A 185 -23.68 -8.68 -3.71
C THR A 185 -22.37 -8.20 -4.33
N SER A 186 -21.21 -8.54 -3.74
CA SER A 186 -19.91 -8.16 -4.29
C SER A 186 -19.74 -8.75 -5.70
N PRO A 187 -19.43 -7.92 -6.72
CA PRO A 187 -19.21 -8.40 -8.08
C PRO A 187 -17.83 -9.04 -8.27
N TRP A 188 -16.91 -8.82 -7.33
CA TRP A 188 -15.54 -9.32 -7.40
C TRP A 188 -15.50 -10.82 -7.09
N HIS A 189 -14.48 -11.54 -7.56
CA HIS A 189 -14.34 -12.97 -7.27
C HIS A 189 -14.10 -13.22 -5.77
N GLU A 190 -14.49 -14.41 -5.28
CA GLU A 190 -14.43 -14.78 -3.86
C GLU A 190 -13.03 -14.74 -3.25
N TRP A 191 -12.00 -14.99 -4.06
CA TRP A 191 -10.60 -15.03 -3.62
C TRP A 191 -10.12 -13.69 -3.06
N MET A 192 -10.76 -12.58 -3.47
CA MET A 192 -10.42 -11.23 -3.02
C MET A 192 -10.94 -10.90 -1.62
N GLY A 193 -11.79 -11.76 -1.03
CA GLY A 193 -12.20 -11.65 0.37
C GLY A 193 -12.98 -10.38 0.71
N VAL A 194 -12.70 -9.80 1.87
CA VAL A 194 -13.27 -8.54 2.36
C VAL A 194 -12.32 -7.41 1.98
N LEU A 195 -12.44 -6.98 0.73
CA LEU A 195 -11.61 -5.97 0.10
C LEU A 195 -11.66 -4.60 0.80
N HIS A 196 -10.67 -3.75 0.49
CA HIS A 196 -10.56 -2.34 0.91
C HIS A 196 -11.83 -1.52 0.62
#